data_AF-A0AAC9S935-F1
#
_entry.id   AF-A0AAC9S935-F1
#
_cell.length_a   1.000
_cell.length_b   1.000
_cell.length_c   1.000
_cell.angle_alpha   90.00
_cell.angle_beta   90.00
_cell.angle_gamma   90.00
#
_symmetry.space_group_name_H-M   'P 1'
#
loop_
_entity.id
_entity.type
_entity.pdbx_description
1 polymer ?
#
loop_
_entity_poly.entity_id
_entity_poly.type
_entity_poly.pdbx_seq_one_letter_code
_entity_poly.pdbx_strand_id
1 'polypeptide(L)'
;MGVHKQKPIMRRRRSLLEQRALIPVLLCGVAGASYLMPPQAKQHPLPTVHRLGSPSSPSGCNIKGNISVTGDRIYHMPGQRYYDETVVNPAKGERWFCSQWDAWWAGWRKSKV
;
A
#
# COMPACT_ATOMS: atom_id res chain seq x y z
N MET A 1 -44.74 -48.19 44.99
CA MET A 1 -43.65 -47.88 45.95
C MET A 1 -42.38 -47.52 45.16
N GLY A 2 -41.69 -46.43 45.51
CA GLY A 2 -40.32 -46.14 45.01
C GLY A 2 -40.11 -44.73 44.45
N VAL A 3 -40.23 -43.69 45.29
CA VAL A 3 -39.87 -42.31 44.92
C VAL A 3 -38.35 -42.20 44.75
N HIS A 4 -37.86 -42.13 43.51
CA HIS A 4 -36.47 -41.77 43.24
C HIS A 4 -36.26 -40.29 43.56
N LYS A 5 -35.68 -40.01 44.74
CA LYS A 5 -35.25 -38.65 45.11
C LYS A 5 -34.10 -38.22 44.19
N GLN A 6 -34.38 -37.30 43.27
CA GLN A 6 -33.38 -36.60 42.47
C GLN A 6 -32.51 -35.76 43.41
N LYS A 7 -31.20 -36.08 43.47
CA LYS A 7 -30.23 -35.33 44.26
C LYS A 7 -30.06 -33.93 43.64
N PRO A 8 -30.04 -32.85 44.43
CA PRO A 8 -29.90 -31.50 43.89
C PRO A 8 -28.54 -31.34 43.21
N ILE A 9 -28.56 -30.83 41.98
CA ILE A 9 -27.38 -30.53 41.17
C ILE A 9 -26.64 -29.35 41.82
N MET A 10 -25.52 -29.63 42.47
CA MET A 10 -24.68 -28.62 43.11
C MET A 10 -23.91 -27.84 42.04
N ARG A 11 -24.39 -26.66 41.67
CA ARG A 11 -23.72 -25.77 40.71
C ARG A 11 -22.44 -25.25 41.37
N ARG A 12 -21.27 -25.83 41.04
CA ARG A 12 -19.96 -25.38 41.53
C ARG A 12 -19.79 -23.92 41.11
N ARG A 13 -19.96 -22.98 42.06
CA ARG A 13 -19.70 -21.56 41.85
C ARG A 13 -18.20 -21.42 41.61
N ARG A 14 -17.78 -21.39 40.34
CA ARG A 14 -16.39 -21.10 39.97
C ARG A 14 -16.07 -19.70 40.51
N SER A 15 -15.00 -19.60 41.28
CA SER A 15 -14.60 -18.36 41.95
C SER A 15 -14.44 -17.23 40.94
N LEU A 16 -14.85 -16.00 41.30
CA LEU A 16 -14.66 -14.81 40.48
C LEU A 16 -13.18 -14.57 40.12
N LEU A 17 -12.24 -15.14 40.90
CA LEU A 17 -10.81 -15.15 40.56
C LEU A 17 -10.50 -15.99 39.30
N GLU A 18 -11.13 -17.15 39.13
CA GLU A 18 -10.93 -18.00 37.94
C GLU A 18 -11.51 -17.36 36.68
N GLN A 19 -12.60 -16.59 36.82
CA GLN A 19 -13.19 -15.86 35.69
C GLN A 19 -12.36 -14.62 35.29
N ARG A 20 -11.50 -14.10 36.18
CA ARG A 20 -10.64 -12.93 35.93
C ARG A 20 -9.28 -13.27 35.32
N ALA A 21 -8.84 -14.52 35.35
CA ALA A 21 -7.56 -14.93 34.77
C ALA A 21 -7.63 -15.22 33.25
N LEU A 22 -8.81 -15.57 32.73
CA LEU A 22 -8.97 -15.90 31.30
C LEU A 22 -8.87 -14.67 30.40
N ILE A 23 -9.41 -13.53 30.83
CA ILE A 23 -9.45 -12.28 30.06
C ILE A 23 -8.03 -11.70 29.81
N PRO A 24 -7.14 -11.53 30.81
CA PRO A 24 -5.79 -11.01 30.58
C PRO A 24 -4.90 -11.99 29.80
N VAL A 25 -5.06 -13.32 29.98
CA VAL A 25 -4.31 -14.32 29.21
C VAL A 25 -4.66 -14.28 27.72
N LEU A 26 -5.94 -14.07 27.39
CA LEU A 26 -6.42 -13.93 26.00
C LEU A 26 -5.97 -12.60 25.36
N LEU A 27 -5.89 -11.50 26.13
CA LEU A 27 -5.44 -10.19 25.66
C LEU A 27 -3.92 -10.09 25.46
N CYS A 28 -3.10 -10.79 26.25
CA CYS A 28 -1.65 -10.77 26.06
C CYS A 28 -1.18 -11.57 24.83
N GLY A 29 -1.94 -12.59 24.39
CA GLY A 29 -1.57 -13.41 23.24
C GLY A 29 -1.67 -12.69 21.88
N VAL A 30 -2.52 -11.66 21.76
CA VAL A 30 -2.75 -10.96 20.48
C VAL A 30 -1.68 -9.90 20.15
N ALA A 31 -0.86 -9.47 21.12
CA ALA A 31 0.15 -8.44 20.91
C ALA A 31 1.49 -8.98 20.34
N GLY A 32 1.79 -10.27 20.50
CA GLY A 32 3.08 -10.85 20.09
C GLY A 32 3.21 -11.10 18.58
N ALA A 33 2.10 -11.41 17.91
CA ALA A 33 2.13 -11.85 16.50
C ALA A 33 2.41 -10.71 15.50
N SER A 34 2.10 -9.46 15.86
CA SER A 34 2.36 -8.29 15.00
C SER A 34 3.85 -7.93 14.89
N TYR A 35 4.68 -8.31 15.87
CA TYR A 35 6.13 -8.03 15.85
C TYR A 35 6.94 -8.99 14.97
N LEU A 36 6.36 -10.13 14.57
CA LEU A 36 6.99 -11.07 13.63
C LEU A 36 6.57 -10.84 12.17
N MET A 37 5.63 -9.93 11.92
CA MET A 37 5.27 -9.55 10.57
C MET A 37 6.18 -8.40 10.12
N PRO A 38 7.05 -8.59 9.10
CA PRO A 38 7.72 -7.46 8.48
C PRO A 38 6.65 -6.48 7.99
N PRO A 39 6.89 -5.15 8.02
CA PRO A 39 5.97 -4.21 7.43
C PRO A 39 5.74 -4.66 5.99
N GLN A 40 4.50 -5.04 5.67
CA GLN A 40 4.11 -5.22 4.28
C GLN A 40 4.23 -3.84 3.64
N ALA A 41 5.41 -3.56 3.08
CA ALA A 41 5.52 -2.65 1.98
C ALA A 41 4.48 -3.18 0.99
N LYS A 42 3.33 -2.50 0.90
CA LYS A 42 2.36 -2.78 -0.14
C LYS A 42 3.05 -2.43 -1.44
N GLN A 43 3.80 -3.40 -1.95
CA GLN A 43 4.23 -3.45 -3.33
C GLN A 43 2.95 -3.73 -4.09
N HIS A 44 2.17 -2.67 -4.31
CA HIS A 44 1.22 -2.64 -5.40
C HIS A 44 2.06 -3.00 -6.63
N PRO A 45 1.87 -4.17 -7.26
CA PRO A 45 2.56 -4.45 -8.51
C PRO A 45 2.09 -3.35 -9.45
N LEU A 46 3.00 -2.44 -9.81
CA LEU A 46 2.70 -1.48 -10.87
C LEU A 46 2.24 -2.30 -12.08
N PRO A 47 1.17 -1.87 -12.78
CA PRO A 47 0.67 -2.61 -13.91
C PRO A 47 1.82 -2.82 -14.91
N THR A 48 2.03 -4.07 -15.33
CA THR A 48 3.04 -4.42 -16.33
C THR A 48 2.53 -3.94 -17.70
N VAL A 49 2.72 -2.66 -17.99
CA VAL A 49 2.38 -2.06 -19.29
C VAL A 49 3.65 -2.07 -20.14
N HIS A 50 3.97 -3.21 -20.76
CA HIS A 50 5.13 -3.31 -21.67
C HIS A 50 4.71 -3.52 -23.13
N ARG A 51 5.40 -2.76 -24.00
CA ARG A 51 5.59 -2.88 -25.46
C ARG A 51 4.56 -2.09 -26.29
N LEU A 52 4.91 -1.16 -27.20
CA LEU A 52 6.04 -1.02 -28.16
C LEU A 52 6.29 0.48 -28.43
N GLY A 53 7.52 0.93 -28.75
CA GLY A 53 7.74 2.32 -29.21
C GLY A 53 9.12 2.97 -29.00
N SER A 54 10.02 2.78 -29.99
CA SER A 54 11.19 3.62 -30.37
C SER A 54 12.29 3.94 -29.33
N PRO A 55 13.59 3.93 -29.74
CA PRO A 55 14.75 3.95 -28.83
C PRO A 55 15.02 5.27 -28.07
N SER A 56 14.18 6.30 -28.18
CA SER A 56 14.29 7.57 -27.44
C SER A 56 13.37 7.67 -26.22
N SER A 57 12.52 6.66 -26.02
CA SER A 57 11.61 6.49 -24.87
C SER A 57 11.50 4.98 -24.61
N PRO A 58 11.40 4.48 -23.37
CA PRO A 58 11.12 3.07 -23.18
C PRO A 58 9.84 2.72 -23.95
N SER A 59 9.91 1.70 -24.79
CA SER A 59 8.95 1.36 -25.81
C SER A 59 7.48 1.44 -25.35
N GLY A 60 6.79 2.53 -25.70
CA GLY A 60 5.38 2.79 -25.34
C GLY A 60 5.13 3.87 -24.27
N CYS A 61 6.18 4.48 -23.71
CA CYS A 61 6.07 5.46 -22.61
C CYS A 61 6.54 6.84 -23.06
N ASN A 62 5.62 7.62 -23.61
CA ASN A 62 5.86 8.92 -24.24
C ASN A 62 5.47 10.10 -23.36
N ILE A 63 5.25 9.90 -22.05
CA ILE A 63 5.00 11.02 -21.13
C ILE A 63 6.30 11.34 -20.43
N LYS A 64 6.85 12.53 -20.65
CA LYS A 64 8.13 12.94 -20.07
C LYS A 64 7.91 13.55 -18.69
N GLY A 65 8.60 13.07 -17.67
CA GLY A 65 8.59 13.66 -16.33
C GLY A 65 9.94 14.27 -15.97
N ASN A 66 10.01 15.58 -15.74
CA ASN A 66 11.18 16.27 -15.18
C ASN A 66 10.96 16.88 -13.78
N ILE A 67 12.06 17.12 -13.07
CA ILE A 67 12.06 17.76 -11.75
C ILE A 67 12.58 19.19 -11.93
N SER A 68 11.77 20.18 -11.59
CA SER A 68 12.18 21.58 -11.69
C SER A 68 13.33 21.89 -10.74
N VAL A 69 13.98 23.04 -10.96
CA VAL A 69 15.00 23.56 -10.03
C VAL A 69 14.45 23.80 -8.61
N THR A 70 13.13 24.01 -8.46
CA THR A 70 12.45 24.16 -7.17
C THR A 70 12.01 22.83 -6.56
N GLY A 71 12.25 21.70 -7.24
CA GLY A 71 11.87 20.36 -6.80
C GLY A 71 10.47 19.89 -7.25
N ASP A 72 9.78 20.67 -8.08
CA ASP A 72 8.46 20.27 -8.60
C ASP A 72 8.58 19.09 -9.55
N ARG A 73 7.76 18.06 -9.35
CA ARG A 73 7.64 16.91 -10.25
C ARG A 73 6.59 17.19 -11.31
N ILE A 74 7.02 17.42 -12.55
CA ILE A 74 6.15 17.86 -13.65
C ILE A 74 6.17 16.83 -14.77
N TYR A 75 5.00 16.37 -15.22
CA TYR A 75 4.89 15.54 -16.42
C TYR A 75 4.32 16.32 -17.61
N HIS A 76 4.81 15.97 -18.79
CA HIS A 76 4.48 16.57 -20.08
C HIS A 76 3.93 15.50 -21.02
N MET A 77 2.74 15.76 -21.56
CA MET A 77 2.11 14.96 -22.60
C MET A 77 2.65 15.35 -23.97
N PRO A 78 2.67 14.43 -24.95
CA PRO A 78 2.94 14.77 -26.35
C PRO A 78 2.03 15.91 -26.84
N GLY A 79 2.61 16.87 -27.55
CA GLY A 79 1.90 18.04 -28.09
C GLY A 79 1.76 19.23 -27.12
N GLN A 80 2.22 19.11 -25.87
CA GLN A 80 2.34 20.27 -24.98
C GLN A 80 3.53 21.15 -25.36
N ARG A 81 3.44 22.44 -25.03
CA ARG A 81 4.44 23.46 -25.43
C ARG A 81 5.87 23.07 -25.08
N TYR A 82 6.08 22.54 -23.88
CA TYR A 82 7.42 22.21 -23.36
C TYR A 82 7.79 20.74 -23.52
N TYR A 83 6.99 19.95 -24.25
CA TYR A 83 7.24 18.53 -24.39
C TYR A 83 8.58 18.24 -25.07
N ASP A 84 8.87 18.91 -26.18
CA ASP A 84 10.10 18.68 -26.95
C ASP A 84 11.34 19.21 -26.23
N GLU A 85 11.22 20.33 -25.53
CA GLU A 85 12.28 20.94 -24.71
C GLU A 85 12.61 20.11 -23.46
N THR A 86 11.64 19.35 -22.95
CA THR A 86 11.85 18.53 -21.76
C THR A 86 12.79 17.37 -22.07
N VAL A 87 13.93 17.33 -21.39
CA VAL A 87 14.87 16.21 -21.39
C VAL A 87 14.79 15.54 -20.03
N VAL A 88 14.58 14.22 -20.04
CA VAL A 88 14.50 13.41 -18.83
C VAL A 88 15.88 12.90 -18.45
N ASN A 89 16.30 13.17 -17.22
CA ASN A 89 17.54 12.74 -16.62
C ASN A 89 17.29 11.73 -15.46
N PRO A 90 17.42 10.42 -15.71
CA PRO A 90 17.23 9.39 -14.70
C PRO A 90 18.10 9.55 -13.44
N ALA A 91 19.31 10.12 -13.58
CA ALA A 91 20.20 10.34 -12.43
C ALA A 91 19.65 11.38 -11.44
N LYS A 92 18.75 12.27 -11.88
CA LYS A 92 18.04 13.22 -11.02
C LYS A 92 16.74 12.63 -10.43
N GLY A 93 16.39 11.39 -10.76
CA GLY A 93 15.10 10.79 -10.41
C GLY A 93 13.96 11.17 -11.36
N GLU A 94 14.28 11.77 -12.51
CA GLU A 94 13.35 12.03 -13.60
C GLU A 94 13.06 10.74 -14.37
N ARG A 95 11.88 10.64 -15.00
CA ARG A 95 11.48 9.40 -15.67
C ARG A 95 10.37 9.61 -16.70
N TRP A 96 10.24 8.64 -17.59
CA TRP A 96 9.09 8.54 -18.48
C TRP A 96 7.95 7.79 -17.81
N PHE A 97 6.71 8.12 -18.20
CA PHE A 97 5.49 7.42 -17.84
C PHE A 97 4.78 6.91 -19.10
N CYS A 98 4.01 5.84 -18.92
CA CYS A 98 3.25 5.23 -19.99
C CYS A 98 1.77 5.66 -19.96
N SER A 99 1.31 6.17 -18.81
CA SER A 99 -0.01 6.80 -18.68
C SER A 99 0.04 8.04 -17.78
N GLN A 100 -0.92 8.94 -17.99
CA GLN A 100 -1.13 10.12 -17.14
C GLN A 100 -1.41 9.71 -15.68
N TRP A 101 -2.10 8.59 -15.51
CA TRP A 101 -2.46 8.03 -14.22
C TRP A 101 -1.22 7.58 -13.43
N ASP A 102 -0.26 6.92 -14.08
CA ASP A 102 1.00 6.51 -13.45
C ASP A 102 1.79 7.71 -12.94
N ALA A 103 1.84 8.79 -13.73
CA ALA A 103 2.50 10.03 -13.33
C ALA A 103 1.82 10.64 -12.10
N TRP A 104 0.49 10.71 -12.11
CA TRP A 104 -0.29 11.25 -11.01
C TRP A 104 -0.10 10.46 -9.70
N TRP A 105 -0.18 9.12 -9.75
CA TRP A 105 0.08 8.25 -8.59
C TRP A 105 1.52 8.33 -8.10
N ALA A 106 2.47 8.56 -9.00
CA ALA A 106 3.87 8.79 -8.64
C ALA A 106 4.12 10.17 -7.98
N GLY A 107 3.07 10.98 -7.79
CA GLY A 107 3.13 12.32 -7.19
C GLY A 107 3.58 13.41 -8.16
N TRP A 108 3.33 13.25 -9.46
CA TRP A 108 3.69 14.23 -10.49
C TRP A 108 2.45 15.03 -10.90
N ARG A 109 2.64 16.34 -11.07
CA ARG A 109 1.59 17.24 -11.59
C ARG A 109 1.74 17.43 -13.09
N LYS A 110 0.63 17.73 -13.78
CA LYS A 110 0.64 18.06 -15.21
C LYS A 110 1.37 19.39 -15.44
N SER A 111 2.02 19.54 -16.59
CA SER A 111 2.41 20.86 -17.10
C SER A 111 1.19 21.77 -17.23
N LYS A 112 1.35 23.04 -16.85
CA LYS A 112 0.30 24.06 -16.91
C LYS A 112 0.11 24.64 -18.32
N VAL A 113 1.08 24.42 -19.20
CA VAL A 113 1.20 25.01 -20.55
C VAL A 113 1.58 23.95 -21.56
#